data_AF-A0AAE4BMU6-F1
#
_entry.id   AF-A0AAE4BMU6-F1
#
_cell.length_a   1.000
_cell.length_b   1.000
_cell.length_c   1.000
_cell.angle_alpha   90.00
_cell.angle_beta   90.00
_cell.angle_gamma   90.00
#
_symmetry.space_group_name_H-M   'P 1'
#
loop_
_entity.id
_entity.type
_entity.pdbx_description
1 polymer ?
#
loop_
_entity_poly.entity_id
_entity_poly.type
_entity_poly.pdbx_seq_one_letter_code
_entity_poly.pdbx_strand_id
1 'polypeptide(L)'
;MTQPEQPLAFLALTVFGGRLYAINKAGEPLALYVYAPLAQAYADRYEVPFAPSWPQYAQGLPLQYTPMPVLTPEQLPDSLEGDTTQQTRDGDPVRPWAQMIYRGWPLYYVTGEQPSGSSDAQPTMFTPATVGMTPPSGVSEPDDGEGWPPSVWGP
;
A
#
# COMPACT_ATOMS: atom_id res chain seq x y z
N MET A 1 -9.02 -7.41 24.68
CA MET A 1 -9.84 -7.10 23.49
C MET A 1 -9.19 -5.90 22.84
N THR A 2 -8.47 -6.09 21.73
CA THR A 2 -7.91 -4.98 20.95
C THR A 2 -9.05 -4.39 20.15
N GLN A 3 -9.37 -3.11 20.38
CA GLN A 3 -10.36 -2.41 19.57
C GLN A 3 -9.77 -2.22 18.16
N PRO A 4 -10.53 -2.48 17.09
CA PRO A 4 -10.06 -2.21 15.73
C PRO A 4 -9.78 -0.72 15.58
N GLU A 5 -8.66 -0.39 14.96
CA GLU A 5 -8.33 0.99 14.63
C GLU A 5 -9.23 1.49 13.50
N GLN A 6 -9.41 2.80 13.40
CA GLN A 6 -10.06 3.43 12.25
C GLN A 6 -9.01 4.13 11.39
N PRO A 7 -9.04 3.94 10.05
CA PRO A 7 -8.13 4.68 9.19
C PRO A 7 -8.47 6.18 9.21
N LEU A 8 -7.47 7.01 8.96
CA LEU A 8 -7.70 8.42 8.64
C LEU A 8 -8.61 8.56 7.42
N ALA A 9 -9.41 9.62 7.43
CA ALA A 9 -10.18 10.03 6.27
C ALA A 9 -9.34 10.96 5.39
N PHE A 10 -9.36 10.70 4.08
CA PHE A 10 -8.60 11.45 3.10
C PHE A 10 -9.52 12.21 2.16
N LEU A 11 -9.02 13.34 1.64
CA LEU A 11 -9.66 14.15 0.62
C LEU A 11 -9.26 13.66 -0.77
N ALA A 12 -7.97 13.47 -1.01
CA ALA A 12 -7.45 13.10 -2.32
C ALA A 12 -6.08 12.42 -2.24
N LEU A 13 -5.75 11.67 -3.29
CA LEU A 13 -4.40 11.25 -3.62
C LEU A 13 -3.75 12.32 -4.50
N THR A 14 -2.45 12.57 -4.33
CA THR A 14 -1.72 13.54 -5.12
C THR A 14 -0.27 13.13 -5.34
N VAL A 15 0.38 13.78 -6.30
CA VAL A 15 1.78 13.56 -6.67
C VAL A 15 2.55 14.84 -6.45
N PHE A 16 3.64 14.76 -5.70
CA PHE A 16 4.56 15.88 -5.53
C PHE A 16 6.00 15.41 -5.65
N GLY A 17 6.78 16.02 -6.54
CA GLY A 17 8.18 15.62 -6.78
C GLY A 17 8.35 14.14 -7.16
N GLY A 18 7.38 13.56 -7.88
CA GLY A 18 7.39 12.14 -8.29
C GLY A 18 7.02 11.15 -7.19
N ARG A 19 6.71 11.61 -5.97
CA ARG A 19 6.25 10.76 -4.85
C ARG A 19 4.74 10.85 -4.67
N LEU A 20 4.15 9.76 -4.21
CA LEU A 20 2.73 9.69 -3.89
C LEU A 20 2.47 10.23 -2.48
N TYR A 21 1.43 11.05 -2.35
CA TYR A 21 0.94 11.59 -1.09
C TYR A 21 -0.58 11.45 -1.01
N ALA A 22 -1.09 11.32 0.20
CA ALA A 22 -2.52 11.44 0.47
C ALA A 22 -2.79 12.68 1.31
N ILE A 23 -3.76 13.48 0.91
CA ILE A 23 -4.19 14.67 1.66
C ILE A 23 -5.30 14.24 2.61
N ASN A 24 -5.08 14.37 3.93
CA ASN A 24 -6.12 14.05 4.91
C ASN A 24 -7.25 15.09 4.92
N LYS A 25 -8.36 14.82 5.62
CA LYS A 25 -9.45 15.81 5.80
C LYS A 25 -9.06 17.10 6.53
N ALA A 26 -7.92 17.15 7.19
CA ALA A 26 -7.36 18.38 7.77
C ALA A 26 -6.53 19.19 6.75
N GLY A 27 -6.34 18.69 5.53
CA GLY A 27 -5.54 19.33 4.48
C GLY A 27 -4.04 19.04 4.59
N GLU A 28 -3.63 18.11 5.45
CA GLU A 28 -2.22 17.75 5.65
C GLU A 28 -1.78 16.68 4.64
N PRO A 29 -0.64 16.89 3.95
CA PRO A 29 -0.06 15.89 3.07
C PRO A 29 0.67 14.81 3.87
N LEU A 30 0.27 13.57 3.68
CA LEU A 30 0.92 12.38 4.25
C LEU A 30 1.65 11.64 3.13
N ALA A 31 2.95 11.40 3.33
CA ALA A 31 3.74 10.59 2.40
C ALA A 31 3.26 9.14 2.42
N LEU A 32 3.23 8.53 1.23
CA LEU A 32 2.87 7.13 1.07
C LEU A 32 4.11 6.25 0.90
N TYR A 33 3.99 5.03 1.39
CA TYR A 33 5.07 4.06 1.48
C TYR A 33 4.61 2.69 1.00
N VAL A 34 5.58 1.90 0.55
CA VAL A 34 5.41 0.49 0.17
C VAL A 34 6.37 -0.38 0.98
N TYR A 35 5.99 -1.62 1.20
CA TYR A 35 6.86 -2.58 1.88
C TYR A 35 7.85 -3.18 0.87
N ALA A 36 9.09 -2.69 0.83
CA ALA A 36 10.07 -3.03 -0.19
C ALA A 36 10.41 -4.54 -0.30
N PRO A 37 10.54 -5.30 0.82
CA PRO A 37 10.76 -6.74 0.74
C PRO A 37 9.62 -7.54 0.10
N LEU A 38 8.45 -6.92 -0.12
CA LEU A 38 7.36 -7.54 -0.87
C LEU A 38 7.77 -7.93 -2.29
N ALA A 39 8.65 -7.15 -2.95
CA ALA A 39 9.16 -7.54 -4.28
C ALA A 39 9.91 -8.88 -4.26
N GLN A 40 10.71 -9.13 -3.22
CA GLN A 40 11.43 -10.39 -3.08
C GLN A 40 10.45 -11.52 -2.75
N ALA A 41 9.47 -11.26 -1.89
CA ALA A 41 8.45 -12.26 -1.56
C ALA A 41 7.63 -12.68 -2.77
N TYR A 42 7.20 -11.75 -3.65
CA TYR A 42 6.52 -12.13 -4.89
C TYR A 42 7.42 -12.91 -5.85
N ALA A 43 8.71 -12.54 -5.95
CA ALA A 43 9.67 -13.23 -6.80
C ALA A 43 9.87 -14.70 -6.39
N ASP A 44 9.95 -14.96 -5.08
CA ASP A 44 10.13 -16.29 -4.52
C ASP A 44 8.80 -16.99 -4.16
N ARG A 45 7.65 -16.39 -4.49
CA ARG A 45 6.28 -16.88 -4.20
C ARG A 45 5.99 -17.10 -2.70
N TYR A 46 6.54 -16.26 -1.85
CA TYR A 46 6.18 -16.23 -0.44
C TYR A 46 4.96 -15.34 -0.20
N GLU A 47 4.03 -15.82 0.62
CA GLU A 47 2.96 -15.00 1.16
C GLU A 47 3.55 -14.06 2.23
N VAL A 48 3.38 -12.74 2.06
CA VAL A 48 3.74 -11.78 3.10
C VAL A 48 2.55 -11.64 4.05
N PRO A 49 2.67 -12.11 5.32
CA PRO A 49 1.57 -12.02 6.26
C PRO A 49 1.19 -10.56 6.53
N PHE A 50 -0.03 -10.31 7.00
CA PHE A 50 -0.40 -8.98 7.48
C PHE A 50 0.35 -8.63 8.76
N ALA A 51 0.69 -7.35 8.95
CA ALA A 51 1.44 -6.82 10.09
C ALA A 51 1.17 -7.48 11.47
N PRO A 52 -0.08 -7.74 11.90
CA PRO A 52 -0.34 -8.41 13.19
C PRO A 52 0.07 -9.88 13.23
N SER A 53 0.15 -10.54 12.07
CA SER A 53 0.56 -11.94 11.91
C SER A 53 2.07 -12.10 11.76
N TRP A 54 2.84 -11.01 11.86
CA TRP A 54 4.30 -11.07 11.81
C TRP A 54 4.89 -11.61 13.12
N PRO A 55 6.11 -12.17 13.06
CA PRO A 55 6.84 -12.56 14.26
C PRO A 55 6.96 -11.38 15.24
N GLN A 56 6.82 -11.64 16.55
CA GLN A 56 6.79 -10.59 17.58
C GLN A 56 7.97 -9.61 17.52
N TYR A 57 9.17 -10.09 17.19
CA TYR A 57 10.37 -9.26 17.04
C TYR A 57 10.25 -8.24 15.90
N ALA A 58 9.39 -8.50 14.92
CA ALA A 58 9.16 -7.65 13.78
C ALA A 58 7.86 -6.83 13.90
N GLN A 59 6.96 -7.13 14.84
CA GLN A 59 5.67 -6.42 14.99
C GLN A 59 5.81 -4.92 15.29
N GLY A 60 6.90 -4.48 15.95
CA GLY A 60 7.10 -3.07 16.32
C GLY A 60 7.30 -2.09 15.15
N LEU A 61 7.69 -2.57 13.97
CA LEU A 61 7.93 -1.72 12.80
C LEU A 61 6.67 -1.53 11.93
N PRO A 62 5.94 -2.59 11.51
CA PRO A 62 4.74 -2.49 10.70
C PRO A 62 3.57 -1.79 11.42
N LEU A 63 3.51 -1.83 12.75
CA LEU A 63 2.44 -1.17 13.50
C LEU A 63 2.46 0.36 13.36
N GLN A 64 3.59 0.96 12.99
CA GLN A 64 3.68 2.40 12.69
C GLN A 64 3.09 2.75 11.32
N TYR A 65 3.00 1.77 10.41
CA TYR A 65 2.52 1.96 9.04
C TYR A 65 1.06 1.54 8.92
N THR A 66 0.18 2.52 8.77
CA THR A 66 -1.26 2.29 8.65
C THR A 66 -1.61 2.04 7.18
N PRO A 67 -2.32 0.95 6.84
CA PRO A 67 -2.71 0.65 5.48
C PRO A 67 -3.65 1.73 4.97
N MET A 68 -3.36 2.24 3.78
CA MET A 68 -4.14 3.27 3.13
C MET A 68 -5.55 2.74 2.83
N PRO A 69 -6.63 3.39 3.31
CA PRO A 69 -7.97 2.99 2.93
C PRO A 69 -8.20 3.20 1.42
N VAL A 70 -9.11 2.41 0.85
CA VAL A 70 -9.53 2.61 -0.55
C VAL A 70 -10.22 3.97 -0.69
N LEU A 71 -9.74 4.76 -1.64
CA LEU A 71 -10.34 6.03 -2.02
C LEU A 71 -11.35 5.83 -3.16
N THR A 72 -12.33 6.72 -3.26
CA THR A 72 -13.26 6.70 -4.40
C THR A 72 -12.60 7.31 -5.64
N PRO A 73 -13.07 6.97 -6.86
CA PRO A 73 -12.51 7.49 -8.12
C PRO A 73 -12.37 9.02 -8.16
N GLU A 74 -13.36 9.74 -7.63
CA GLU A 74 -13.34 11.22 -7.54
C GLU A 74 -12.21 11.80 -6.66
N GLN A 75 -11.60 10.98 -5.81
CA GLN A 75 -10.49 11.35 -4.93
C GLN A 75 -9.13 10.98 -5.53
N LEU A 76 -9.12 10.30 -6.67
CA LEU A 76 -7.92 9.88 -7.38
C LEU A 76 -7.66 10.84 -8.54
N PRO A 77 -6.39 11.20 -8.79
CA PRO A 77 -6.06 11.88 -10.02
C PRO A 77 -6.17 10.89 -11.19
N ASP A 78 -6.65 11.35 -12.35
CA ASP A 78 -6.85 10.52 -13.56
C ASP A 78 -5.60 9.70 -13.92
N SER A 79 -4.42 10.27 -13.70
CA SER A 79 -3.14 9.62 -13.99
C SER A 79 -2.83 8.39 -13.13
N LEU A 80 -3.52 8.21 -12.00
CA LEU A 80 -3.29 7.09 -11.08
C LEU A 80 -4.47 6.12 -11.05
N GLU A 81 -5.67 6.52 -11.44
CA GLU A 81 -6.88 5.70 -11.34
C GLU A 81 -6.69 4.30 -11.96
N GLY A 82 -6.20 4.24 -13.20
CA GLY A 82 -5.98 2.97 -13.92
C GLY A 82 -4.88 2.07 -13.34
N ASP A 83 -3.99 2.62 -12.52
CA ASP A 83 -2.91 1.90 -11.84
C ASP A 83 -3.28 1.47 -10.41
N THR A 84 -4.48 1.82 -9.95
CA THR A 84 -4.91 1.58 -8.57
C THR A 84 -5.94 0.48 -8.46
N THR A 85 -5.75 -0.41 -7.50
CA THR A 85 -6.68 -1.49 -7.16
C THR A 85 -6.87 -1.57 -5.65
N GLN A 86 -7.59 -2.59 -5.19
CA GLN A 86 -7.85 -2.80 -3.77
C GLN A 86 -7.55 -4.25 -3.37
N GLN A 87 -7.09 -4.42 -2.14
CA GLN A 87 -6.87 -5.71 -1.50
C GLN A 87 -7.68 -5.79 -0.22
N THR A 88 -8.47 -6.85 -0.06
CA THR A 88 -9.18 -7.12 1.20
C THR A 88 -8.19 -7.60 2.25
N ARG A 89 -8.38 -7.17 3.51
CA ARG A 89 -7.55 -7.57 4.66
C ARG A 89 -8.31 -8.48 5.62
N ASP A 90 -8.96 -9.50 5.05
CA ASP A 90 -9.67 -10.51 5.85
C ASP A 90 -8.69 -11.18 6.82
N GLY A 91 -9.04 -11.21 8.10
CA GLY A 91 -8.23 -11.85 9.14
C GLY A 91 -7.27 -10.93 9.90
N ASP A 92 -7.17 -9.63 9.57
CA ASP A 92 -6.47 -8.64 10.40
C ASP A 92 -7.40 -8.12 11.51
N PRO A 93 -7.21 -8.49 12.79
CA PRO A 93 -8.12 -8.09 13.87
C PRO A 93 -7.96 -6.62 14.29
N VAL A 94 -6.90 -5.94 13.83
CA VAL A 94 -6.57 -4.57 14.21
C VAL A 94 -6.92 -3.59 13.10
N ARG A 95 -6.64 -3.98 11.84
CA ARG A 95 -6.79 -3.15 10.63
C ARG A 95 -7.52 -3.91 9.51
N PRO A 96 -8.81 -4.22 9.70
CA PRO A 96 -9.56 -5.12 8.81
C PRO A 96 -10.05 -4.47 7.50
N TRP A 97 -9.82 -3.16 7.28
CA TRP A 97 -10.36 -2.47 6.12
C TRP A 97 -9.62 -2.83 4.83
N ALA A 98 -10.33 -2.72 3.70
CA ALA A 98 -9.71 -2.88 2.38
C ALA A 98 -8.61 -1.84 2.18
N GLN A 99 -7.47 -2.30 1.68
CA GLN A 99 -6.28 -1.49 1.46
C GLN A 99 -6.14 -1.13 -0.01
N MET A 100 -5.71 0.10 -0.25
CA MET A 100 -5.39 0.59 -1.58
C MET A 100 -4.05 0.04 -2.08
N ILE A 101 -4.04 -0.41 -3.34
CA ILE A 101 -2.87 -0.94 -4.04
C ILE A 101 -2.53 -0.02 -5.21
N TYR A 102 -1.26 0.28 -5.43
CA TYR A 102 -0.76 1.01 -6.60
C TYR A 102 0.24 0.15 -7.36
N ARG A 103 -0.06 -0.20 -8.61
CA ARG A 103 0.76 -1.08 -9.47
C ARG A 103 1.22 -2.35 -8.75
N GLY A 104 0.30 -3.01 -8.05
CA GLY A 104 0.59 -4.24 -7.27
C GLY A 104 1.25 -4.01 -5.90
N TRP A 105 1.53 -2.76 -5.52
CA TRP A 105 2.10 -2.43 -4.21
C TRP A 105 1.05 -1.94 -3.20
N PRO A 106 0.91 -2.58 -2.04
CA PRO A 106 0.07 -2.07 -0.97
C PRO A 106 0.61 -0.77 -0.40
N LEU A 107 -0.25 0.24 -0.32
CA LEU A 107 0.10 1.58 0.13
C LEU A 107 -0.11 1.72 1.64
N TYR A 108 0.84 2.41 2.29
CA TYR A 108 0.81 2.70 3.72
C TYR A 108 1.10 4.19 3.97
N TYR A 109 0.59 4.72 5.07
CA TYR A 109 0.92 6.06 5.57
C TYR A 109 1.34 5.98 7.05
N VAL A 110 2.03 7.01 7.52
CA VAL A 110 2.42 7.14 8.94
C VAL A 110 1.81 8.44 9.48
N THR A 111 1.15 8.36 10.64
CA THR A 111 0.57 9.53 11.30
C THR A 111 1.62 10.23 12.16
N GLY A 112 1.59 11.56 12.19
CA GLY A 112 2.51 12.36 13.01
C GLY A 112 3.94 12.50 12.46
N GLU A 113 4.26 11.88 11.32
CA GLU A 113 5.49 12.14 10.59
C GLU A 113 5.28 13.25 9.55
N GLN A 114 6.11 14.30 9.62
CA GLN A 114 6.17 15.30 8.56
C GLN A 114 6.86 14.70 7.33
N PRO A 115 6.35 14.94 6.11
CA PRO A 115 6.97 14.50 4.86
C PRO A 115 8.29 15.25 4.64
N SER A 116 9.33 14.84 5.36
CA SER A 116 10.67 15.41 5.24
C SER A 116 11.31 14.76 4.04
N GLY A 117 11.46 15.51 2.94
CA GLY A 117 11.96 15.03 1.65
C GLY A 117 13.34 14.33 1.68
N SER A 118 14.02 14.29 2.82
CA SER A 118 15.42 13.87 2.94
C SER A 118 15.75 12.94 4.13
N SER A 119 14.81 12.54 4.98
CA SER A 119 15.17 11.74 6.17
C SER A 119 14.92 10.25 5.99
N ASP A 120 16.02 9.58 5.66
CA ASP A 120 16.36 8.16 5.68
C ASP A 120 16.23 7.50 7.08
N ALA A 121 15.36 8.01 7.95
CA ALA A 121 15.07 7.43 9.27
C ALA A 121 13.86 6.47 9.22
N GLN A 122 13.45 6.07 8.02
CA GLN A 122 12.43 5.04 7.85
C GLN A 122 13.05 3.70 8.23
N PRO A 123 12.34 2.82 8.96
CA PRO A 123 12.79 1.45 9.11
C PRO A 123 13.05 0.85 7.74
N THR A 124 14.21 0.19 7.60
CA THR A 124 14.88 -0.27 6.37
C THR A 124 14.00 -1.05 5.36
N MET A 125 12.78 -1.40 5.72
CA MET A 125 11.89 -2.24 4.94
C MET A 125 10.74 -1.49 4.25
N PHE A 126 10.51 -0.21 4.56
CA PHE A 126 9.53 0.61 3.85
C PHE A 126 10.24 1.67 3.02
N THR A 127 9.78 1.86 1.79
CA THR A 127 10.31 2.88 0.89
C THR A 127 9.20 3.81 0.41
N PRO A 128 9.51 5.08 0.09
CA PRO A 128 8.52 6.00 -0.45
C PRO A 128 7.90 5.47 -1.74
N ALA A 129 6.57 5.54 -1.83
CA ALA A 129 5.84 5.20 -3.05
C ALA A 129 6.06 6.30 -4.10
N THR A 130 6.51 5.91 -5.30
CA THR A 130 6.81 6.84 -6.40
C THR A 130 5.95 6.53 -7.61
N VAL A 131 5.61 7.58 -8.37
CA VAL A 131 4.91 7.42 -9.65
C VAL A 131 5.76 6.58 -10.60
N GLY A 132 5.11 5.64 -11.28
CA GLY A 132 5.79 4.78 -12.25
C GLY A 132 6.69 3.71 -11.63
N MET A 133 6.60 3.47 -10.31
CA MET A 133 7.30 2.34 -9.69
C MET A 133 6.91 1.04 -10.39
N THR A 134 7.90 0.20 -10.68
CA THR A 134 7.69 -1.10 -11.31
C THR A 134 6.91 -2.01 -10.35
N PRO A 135 5.89 -2.77 -10.81
CA PRO A 135 5.20 -3.74 -9.97
C PRO A 135 6.19 -4.73 -9.33
N PRO A 136 5.86 -5.30 -8.15
CA PRO A 136 6.72 -6.30 -7.55
C PRO A 136 6.80 -7.51 -8.48
N SER A 137 8.03 -8.01 -8.71
CA SER A 137 8.30 -9.08 -9.67
C SER A 137 7.42 -10.30 -9.38
N GLY A 138 6.57 -10.69 -10.32
CA GLY A 138 5.61 -11.80 -10.16
C GLY A 138 4.14 -11.39 -10.25
N VAL A 139 3.84 -10.09 -10.18
CA VAL A 139 2.56 -9.54 -10.65
C VAL A 139 2.73 -9.25 -12.13
N SER A 140 2.25 -10.15 -13.00
CA SER A 140 2.25 -9.92 -14.44
C SER A 140 1.51 -8.61 -14.72
N GLU A 141 2.15 -7.69 -15.44
CA GLU A 141 1.41 -6.68 -16.20
C GLU A 141 0.36 -7.41 -17.05
N PRO A 142 -0.87 -6.91 -17.18
CA PRO A 142 -1.77 -7.42 -18.20
C PRO A 142 -1.08 -7.19 -19.55
N ASP A 143 -0.50 -8.25 -20.09
CA ASP A 143 0.00 -8.30 -21.44
C ASP A 143 -1.22 -8.00 -22.34
N ASP A 144 -1.23 -6.83 -22.99
CA ASP A 144 -2.19 -6.43 -24.04
C ASP A 144 -2.04 -7.31 -25.32
N GLY A 145 -1.69 -8.58 -25.14
CA GLY A 145 -1.60 -9.62 -26.14
C GLY A 145 -2.83 -10.52 -26.09
N GLU A 146 -3.90 -10.07 -26.73
CA GLU A 146 -4.95 -10.87 -27.40
C GLU A 146 -4.85 -12.41 -27.19
N GLY A 147 -5.50 -12.97 -26.14
CA GLY A 147 -5.26 -14.38 -25.79
C GLY A 147 -6.09 -15.08 -24.70
N TRP A 148 -7.44 -14.96 -24.69
CA TRP A 148 -8.40 -15.98 -24.16
C TRP A 148 -8.42 -16.29 -22.62
N PRO A 149 -9.54 -16.84 -22.06
CA PRO A 149 -10.14 -16.41 -20.77
C PRO A 149 -9.73 -17.24 -19.50
N PRO A 150 -10.18 -16.86 -18.27
CA PRO A 150 -9.52 -17.21 -17.01
C PRO A 150 -9.92 -18.57 -16.47
N SER A 151 -8.97 -19.25 -15.82
CA SER A 151 -9.17 -20.47 -15.02
C SER A 151 -7.93 -20.63 -14.14
N VAL A 152 -7.96 -21.04 -12.87
CA VAL A 152 -9.00 -21.52 -11.96
C VAL A 152 -8.34 -21.54 -10.58
N TRP A 153 -9.14 -21.38 -9.53
CA TRP A 153 -8.79 -21.61 -8.13
C TRP A 153 -8.35 -23.06 -7.84
N GLY A 154 -7.52 -23.25 -6.81
CA GLY A 154 -7.34 -24.54 -6.11
C GLY A 154 -6.17 -25.39 -6.63
N PRO A 155 -5.56 -26.23 -5.79
CA PRO A 155 -6.25 -27.32 -5.06
C PRO A 155 -6.63 -27.04 -3.60
#